data_AF-A0A356AJV8-F1
#
_entry.id   AF-A0A356AJV8-F1
#
_cell.length_a   1.000
_cell.length_b   1.000
_cell.length_c   1.000
_cell.angle_alpha   90.00
_cell.angle_beta   90.00
_cell.angle_gamma   90.00
#
_symmetry.space_group_name_H-M   'P 1'
#
loop_
_entity.id
_entity.type
_entity.pdbx_description
1 polymer ?
#
loop_
_entity_poly.entity_id
_entity_poly.type
_entity_poly.pdbx_seq_one_letter_code
_entity_poly.pdbx_strand_id
1 'polypeptide(L)' 'PELLKKTGGIVQGMSGSPIIQNGMLVGAVTHVFVNDPARGYGILAENMAEISQKVNTELDQKAS' A
#
# COMPACT_ATOMS: atom_id res chain seq x y z
N PRO A 1 6.67 3.61 -19.61
CA PRO A 1 6.09 2.72 -18.58
C PRO A 1 4.75 2.12 -19.04
N GLU A 2 4.64 0.79 -19.06
CA GLU A 2 3.45 0.08 -19.56
C GLU A 2 2.20 0.30 -18.68
N LEU A 3 2.34 0.23 -17.35
CA LEU A 3 1.25 0.45 -16.41
C LEU A 3 0.65 1.86 -16.53
N LEU A 4 1.48 2.90 -16.55
CA LEU A 4 1.03 4.28 -16.70
C LEU A 4 0.19 4.49 -17.97
N LYS A 5 0.56 3.84 -19.08
CA LYS A 5 -0.21 3.91 -20.33
C LYS A 5 -1.54 3.17 -20.24
N LYS A 6 -1.63 2.08 -19.47
CA LYS A 6 -2.86 1.29 -19.29
C LYS A 6 -3.81 1.91 -18.26
N THR A 7 -3.30 2.50 -17.20
CA THR A 7 -4.11 2.98 -16.06
C THR A 7 -4.35 4.48 -16.07
N GLY A 8 -3.57 5.26 -16.85
CA GLY A 8 -3.62 6.73 -16.80
C GLY A 8 -2.97 7.32 -15.54
N GLY A 9 -2.33 6.48 -14.72
CA GLY A 9 -1.71 6.87 -13.46
C GLY A 9 -2.47 6.35 -12.25
N ILE A 10 -2.24 6.99 -11.10
CA ILE A 10 -2.89 6.77 -9.83
C ILE A 10 -3.95 7.88 -9.68
N VAL A 11 -5.13 7.53 -9.18
CA VAL A 11 -6.20 8.50 -8.91
C VAL A 11 -6.67 8.40 -7.46
N GLN A 12 -7.44 9.38 -7.02
CA GLN A 12 -8.09 9.33 -5.73
C GLN A 12 -9.00 8.09 -5.62
N GLY A 13 -9.08 7.52 -4.43
CA GLY A 13 -9.81 6.27 -4.19
C GLY A 13 -8.97 5.00 -4.39
N MET A 14 -7.77 5.09 -4.98
CA MET A 14 -6.86 3.93 -5.09
C MET A 14 -6.09 3.61 -3.80
N SER A 15 -6.27 4.38 -2.72
CA SER A 15 -5.65 4.09 -1.42
C SER A 15 -6.03 2.68 -0.94
N GLY A 16 -5.05 1.89 -0.52
CA GLY A 16 -5.21 0.49 -0.14
C GLY A 16 -5.11 -0.50 -1.31
N SER A 17 -5.01 -0.05 -2.57
CA SER A 17 -4.86 -0.95 -3.72
C SER A 17 -3.55 -1.75 -3.63
N PRO A 18 -3.57 -3.08 -3.85
CA PRO A 18 -2.37 -3.91 -3.74
C PRO A 18 -1.41 -3.65 -4.90
N ILE A 19 -0.11 -3.64 -4.59
CA ILE A 19 0.98 -3.61 -5.55
C ILE A 19 1.49 -5.04 -5.69
N ILE A 20 1.32 -5.62 -6.88
CA ILE A 20 1.71 -6.99 -7.19
C ILE A 20 2.91 -6.99 -8.12
N GLN A 21 3.96 -7.71 -7.74
CA GLN A 21 5.12 -7.97 -8.58
C GLN A 21 5.45 -9.46 -8.56
N ASN A 22 5.65 -10.07 -9.73
CA ASN A 22 5.91 -11.51 -9.85
C ASN A 22 4.86 -12.40 -9.16
N GLY A 23 3.60 -11.97 -9.15
CA GLY A 23 2.51 -12.68 -8.48
C GLY A 23 2.50 -12.55 -6.95
N MET A 24 3.40 -11.75 -6.36
CA MET A 24 3.55 -11.55 -4.92
C MET A 24 3.08 -10.15 -4.52
N LEU A 25 2.46 -10.03 -3.34
CA LEU A 25 2.14 -8.75 -2.72
C LEU A 25 3.42 -8.11 -2.19
N VAL A 26 3.79 -6.94 -2.72
CA VAL A 26 4.98 -6.20 -2.28
C VAL A 26 4.63 -4.93 -1.51
N GLY A 27 3.36 -4.51 -1.53
CA GLY A 27 2.91 -3.31 -0.84
C GLY A 27 1.51 -2.87 -1.25
N ALA A 28 1.14 -1.66 -0.85
CA ALA A 28 -0.13 -1.04 -1.23
C ALA A 28 0.06 0.45 -1.54
N VAL A 29 -0.77 0.99 -2.44
CA VAL A 29 -0.85 2.42 -2.73
C VAL A 29 -1.41 3.15 -1.50
N THR A 30 -0.78 4.24 -1.08
CA THR A 30 -1.27 5.03 0.07
C THR A 30 -1.93 6.32 -0.39
N HIS A 31 -1.24 7.14 -1.17
CA HIS A 31 -1.76 8.41 -1.67
C HIS A 31 -1.06 8.86 -2.96
N VAL A 32 -1.70 9.77 -3.68
CA VAL A 32 -1.26 10.29 -4.99
C VAL A 32 -0.94 11.78 -4.90
N PHE A 33 -0.02 12.27 -5.74
CA PHE A 33 0.16 13.71 -5.92
C PHE A 33 -0.99 14.28 -6.75
N VAL A 34 -1.72 15.25 -6.19
CA VAL A 34 -2.91 15.88 -6.84
C VAL A 34 -2.60 16.42 -8.24
N ASN A 35 -1.37 16.90 -8.46
CA ASN A 35 -0.95 17.51 -9.72
C ASN A 35 -0.13 16.57 -10.63
N ASP A 36 0.15 15.33 -10.20
CA ASP A 36 0.93 14.37 -11.00
C ASP A 36 0.44 12.93 -10.74
N PRO A 37 -0.51 12.43 -11.56
CA PRO A 37 -1.04 11.07 -11.41
C PRO A 37 -0.01 10.00 -11.79
N ALA A 38 1.14 10.35 -12.39
CA ALA A 38 2.19 9.38 -12.66
C ALA A 38 2.99 9.00 -11.40
N ARG A 39 2.79 9.74 -10.29
CA ARG A 39 3.54 9.56 -9.05
C ARG A 39 2.60 9.46 -7.86
N GLY A 40 3.01 8.65 -6.91
CA GLY A 40 2.35 8.52 -5.62
C GLY A 40 3.25 7.78 -4.67
N TYR A 41 2.71 7.48 -3.50
CA TYR A 41 3.39 6.76 -2.45
C TYR A 41 2.77 5.39 -2.26
N GLY A 42 3.61 4.44 -1.87
CA GLY A 42 3.19 3.13 -1.42
C GLY A 42 3.81 2.81 -0.06
N ILE A 43 3.21 1.86 0.63
CA ILE A 43 3.78 1.24 1.83
C ILE A 43 4.23 -0.18 1.47
N LEU A 44 5.39 -0.60 2.00
CA LEU A 44 5.91 -1.95 1.82
C LEU A 44 5.08 -2.97 2.61
N ALA A 45 4.91 -4.17 2.05
CA ALA A 45 4.23 -5.27 2.74
C ALA A 45 4.91 -5.63 4.08
N GLU A 46 6.22 -5.48 4.18
CA GLU A 46 7.00 -5.68 5.41
C GLU A 46 6.54 -4.75 6.54
N ASN A 47 6.43 -3.45 6.25
CA ASN A 47 5.96 -2.46 7.23
C ASN A 47 4.52 -2.75 7.65
N MET A 48 3.67 -3.17 6.70
CA MET A 48 2.29 -3.56 7.00
C MET A 48 2.27 -4.75 7.96
N ALA A 49 3.07 -5.79 7.70
CA ALA A 49 3.15 -6.98 8.53
C ALA A 49 3.70 -6.68 9.93
N GLU A 50 4.76 -5.88 10.04
CA GLU A 50 5.34 -5.47 11.32
C GLU A 50 4.31 -4.74 12.20
N ILE A 51 3.59 -3.78 11.62
CA ILE A 51 2.55 -3.04 12.34
C ILE A 51 1.42 -4.00 12.75
N SER A 52 0.96 -4.87 11.86
CA SER A 52 -0.10 -5.85 12.19
C SER A 52 0.30 -6.77 13.35
N GLN A 53 1.55 -7.23 13.39
CA GLN A 53 2.06 -8.05 14.49
C GLN A 53 2.12 -7.27 15.81
N LYS A 54 2.67 -6.06 15.79
CA LYS A 54 2.72 -5.19 16.99
C LYS A 54 1.33 -4.92 17.56
N VAL A 55 0.37 -4.58 16.70
CA VAL A 55 -1.03 -4.36 17.10
C VAL A 55 -1.61 -5.61 17.76
N ASN A 56 -1.36 -6.80 17.22
CA ASN A 56 -1.85 -8.04 17.83
C ASN A 56 -1.25 -8.26 19.23
N THR A 57 0.06 -8.08 19.38
CA THR A 57 0.73 -8.23 20.68
C THR A 57 0.20 -7.25 21.74
N GLU A 58 -0.07 -6.00 21.37
CA GLU A 58 -0.66 -5.02 22.30
C GLU A 58 -2.10 -5.38 22.71
N LEU A 59 -2.88 -5.98 21.81
CA LEU A 59 -4.23 -6.45 22.12
C LEU A 59 -4.19 -7.61 23.10
N ASP A 60 -3.29 -8.58 22.89
CA ASP A 60 -3.12 -9.74 23.78
C ASP A 60 -2.71 -9.31 25.20
N GLN A 61 -1.84 -8.29 25.31
CA GLN A 61 -1.41 -7.73 26.60
C GLN A 61 -2.50 -6.96 27.34
N LYS A 62 -3.43 -6.29 26.62
CA LYS A 62 -4.55 -5.56 27.23
C LYS A 62 -5.71 -6.47 27.64
N ALA A 63 -5.81 -7.64 27.04
CA ALA A 63 -6.84 -8.64 27.34
C ALA A 63 -6.46 -9.58 28.51
N SER A 64 -5.21 -9.53 28.98
CA SER A 64 -4.68 -10.23 30.15
C SER A 64 -4.66 -9.34 31.38
#